data_AF-A0A315DD14-F1
#
_entry.id   AF-A0A315DD14-F1
#
_cell.length_a   1.000
_cell.length_b   1.000
_cell.length_c   1.000
_cell.angle_alpha   90.00
_cell.angle_beta   90.00
_cell.angle_gamma   90.00
#
_symmetry.space_group_name_H-M   'P 1'
#
loop_
_entity.id
_entity.type
_entity.pdbx_description
1 polymer ?
#
loop_
_entity_poly.entity_id
_entity_poly.type
_entity_poly.pdbx_seq_one_letter_code
_entity_poly.pdbx_strand_id
1 'polypeptide(L)'
;MILLTALTLTTNVHAQIPTKEQRAAMQACREDASKHCAGVMPGGGRMAICLREKKASLTPGCSTQIEKLEVCGADTKRACNESGK
;
A
#
# COMPACT_ATOMS: atom_id res chain seq x y z
N MET A 1 -40.69 26.55 2.09
CA MET A 1 -39.51 27.06 2.83
C MET A 1 -38.59 25.88 3.15
N ILE A 2 -37.99 25.29 2.10
CA ILE A 2 -37.00 24.20 2.23
C ILE A 2 -35.66 24.91 2.31
N LEU A 3 -35.13 25.11 3.52
CA LEU A 3 -33.87 25.83 3.73
C LEU A 3 -33.04 25.12 4.81
N LEU A 4 -31.80 24.80 4.41
CA LEU A 4 -30.59 24.54 5.21
C LEU A 4 -30.21 23.06 5.42
N THR A 5 -29.64 22.54 4.33
CA THR A 5 -28.80 21.35 4.18
C THR A 5 -27.84 21.09 5.34
N ALA A 6 -27.85 19.85 5.84
CA ALA A 6 -26.94 19.33 6.86
C ALA A 6 -25.47 19.45 6.42
N LEU A 7 -24.76 20.42 7.00
CA LEU A 7 -23.32 20.58 6.89
C LEU A 7 -22.59 19.68 7.92
N THR A 8 -22.93 18.38 7.99
CA THR A 8 -22.04 17.44 8.67
C THR A 8 -20.89 17.15 7.73
N LEU A 9 -19.81 17.92 7.85
CA LEU A 9 -18.51 17.54 7.31
C LEU A 9 -18.03 16.30 8.09
N THR A 10 -18.59 15.13 7.80
CA THR A 10 -17.94 13.86 8.16
C THR A 10 -16.71 13.75 7.28
N THR A 11 -15.61 14.34 7.74
CA THR A 11 -14.30 14.13 7.14
C THR A 11 -13.94 12.66 7.34
N ASN A 12 -14.32 11.82 6.39
CA ASN A 12 -13.84 10.45 6.28
C ASN A 12 -12.36 10.48 5.87
N VAL A 13 -11.50 10.85 6.81
CA VAL A 13 -10.05 10.60 6.74
C VAL A 13 -9.88 9.10 6.91
N HIS A 14 -9.99 8.35 5.80
CA HIS A 14 -9.53 6.97 5.76
C HIS A 14 -8.00 6.98 5.67
N ALA A 15 -7.34 7.36 6.77
CA ALA A 15 -5.92 7.11 6.94
C ALA A 15 -5.74 5.58 7.02
N GLN A 16 -5.23 4.98 5.95
CA GLN A 16 -5.06 3.54 5.86
C GLN A 16 -3.91 3.12 6.79
N ILE A 17 -4.25 2.59 7.97
CA ILE A 17 -3.28 1.99 8.89
C ILE A 17 -2.69 0.77 8.18
N PRO A 18 -1.35 0.69 8.00
CA PRO A 18 -0.76 -0.42 7.29
C PRO A 18 -0.96 -1.73 8.07
N THR A 19 -1.37 -2.80 7.38
CA THR A 19 -1.54 -4.14 7.97
C THR A 19 -0.18 -4.74 8.37
N LYS A 20 -0.20 -5.83 9.14
CA LYS A 20 1.02 -6.55 9.54
C LYS A 20 1.83 -7.02 8.32
N GLU A 21 1.15 -7.48 7.27
CA GLU A 21 1.77 -7.92 6.02
C GLU A 21 2.41 -6.75 5.28
N GLN A 22 1.73 -5.60 5.20
CA GLN A 22 2.28 -4.40 4.60
C GLN A 22 3.52 -3.89 5.36
N ARG A 23 3.49 -3.94 6.70
CA ARG A 23 4.66 -3.59 7.53
C ARG A 23 5.83 -4.56 7.32
N ALA A 24 5.55 -5.86 7.26
CA ALA A 24 6.58 -6.87 7.00
C ALA A 24 7.23 -6.67 5.63
N ALA A 25 6.43 -6.39 4.59
CA ALA A 25 6.94 -6.09 3.26
C ALA A 25 7.76 -4.80 3.22
N MET A 26 7.31 -3.72 3.87
CA MET A 26 8.08 -2.47 3.97
C MET A 26 9.43 -2.68 4.66
N GLN A 27 9.49 -3.53 5.68
CA GLN A 27 10.73 -3.86 6.38
C GLN A 27 11.66 -4.69 5.48
N ALA A 28 11.15 -5.77 4.89
CA ALA A 28 11.92 -6.66 4.02
C ALA A 28 12.48 -5.91 2.79
N CYS A 29 11.72 -4.95 2.26
CA CYS A 29 12.09 -4.18 1.08
C CYS A 29 12.79 -2.86 1.38
N ARG A 30 13.10 -2.54 2.64
CA ARG A 30 13.63 -1.22 3.01
C ARG A 30 14.96 -0.90 2.32
N GLU A 31 15.88 -1.85 2.32
CA GLU A 31 17.17 -1.69 1.65
C GLU A 31 17.01 -1.62 0.13
N ASP A 32 16.21 -2.51 -0.44
CA ASP A 32 15.99 -2.57 -1.88
C ASP A 32 15.27 -1.32 -2.39
N ALA A 33 14.30 -0.80 -1.65
CA ALA A 33 13.64 0.46 -1.95
C ALA A 33 14.63 1.64 -1.91
N SER A 34 15.58 1.63 -0.96
CA SER A 34 16.61 2.66 -0.87
C SER A 34 17.64 2.56 -2.00
N LYS A 35 17.96 1.35 -2.47
CA LYS A 35 18.93 1.11 -3.55
C LYS A 35 18.34 1.31 -4.95
N HIS A 36 17.10 0.87 -5.16
CA HIS A 36 16.48 0.81 -6.48
C HIS A 36 15.36 1.83 -6.70
N CYS A 37 14.78 2.40 -5.63
CA CYS A 37 13.61 3.27 -5.68
C CYS A 37 13.78 4.60 -4.93
N ALA A 38 15.01 5.05 -4.65
CA ALA A 38 15.32 6.23 -3.83
C ALA A 38 14.63 7.53 -4.28
N GLY A 39 14.37 7.69 -5.58
CA GLY A 39 13.71 8.87 -6.15
C GLY A 39 12.19 8.79 -6.21
N VAL A 40 11.58 7.69 -5.78
CA VAL A 40 10.14 7.49 -5.89
C VAL A 40 9.46 8.06 -4.64
N MET A 41 8.53 8.98 -4.85
CA MET A 41 7.81 9.64 -3.75
C MET A 41 6.87 8.62 -3.05
N PRO A 42 6.92 8.49 -1.72
CA PRO A 42 6.08 7.56 -0.97
C PRO A 42 4.57 7.88 -1.10
N GLY A 43 3.73 6.88 -0.86
CA GLY A 43 2.26 6.99 -0.97
C GLY A 43 1.69 6.54 -2.32
N GLY A 44 0.37 6.30 -2.36
CA GLY A 44 -0.37 5.94 -3.57
C GLY A 44 0.10 4.65 -4.26
N GLY A 45 0.78 3.75 -3.55
CA GLY A 45 1.28 2.48 -4.11
C GLY A 45 2.51 2.59 -5.02
N ARG A 46 3.07 3.79 -5.25
CA ARG A 46 4.23 3.98 -6.17
C ARG A 46 5.47 3.17 -5.78
N MET A 47 5.73 3.03 -4.48
CA MET A 47 6.80 2.17 -3.95
C MET A 47 6.65 0.71 -4.38
N ALA A 48 5.44 0.17 -4.26
CA ALA A 48 5.17 -1.22 -4.61
C ALA A 48 5.34 -1.46 -6.12
N ILE A 49 4.94 -0.47 -6.95
CA ILE A 49 5.14 -0.52 -8.40
C ILE A 49 6.64 -0.53 -8.73
N CYS A 50 7.41 0.40 -8.19
CA CYS A 50 8.86 0.47 -8.45
C CYS A 50 9.57 -0.83 -8.04
N LEU A 51 9.25 -1.36 -6.85
CA LEU A 51 9.82 -2.62 -6.39
C LEU A 51 9.44 -3.77 -7.33
N ARG A 52 8.19 -3.84 -7.79
CA ARG A 52 7.74 -4.86 -8.76
C ARG A 52 8.50 -4.81 -10.08
N GLU A 53 8.72 -3.61 -10.63
CA GLU A 53 9.51 -3.42 -11.86
C GLU A 53 10.97 -3.83 -11.67
N LYS A 54 11.48 -3.76 -10.44
CA LYS A 54 12.85 -4.14 -10.06
C LYS A 54 12.95 -5.52 -9.43
N LYS A 55 11.90 -6.35 -9.50
CA LYS A 55 11.81 -7.66 -8.82
C LYS A 55 13.04 -8.54 -9.00
N ALA A 56 13.62 -8.59 -10.21
CA ALA A 56 14.82 -9.37 -10.52
C ALA A 56 16.10 -8.87 -9.82
N SER A 57 16.12 -7.62 -9.35
CA SER A 57 17.23 -7.00 -8.64
C SER A 57 17.03 -6.92 -7.13
N LEU A 58 15.86 -7.32 -6.63
CA LEU A 58 15.57 -7.30 -5.19
C LEU A 58 16.23 -8.47 -4.47
N THR A 59 16.42 -8.33 -3.16
CA THR A 59 16.74 -9.48 -2.32
C THR A 59 15.63 -10.53 -2.34
N PRO A 60 15.95 -11.82 -2.12
CA PRO A 60 14.94 -12.88 -2.05
C PRO A 60 13.85 -12.59 -1.00
N GLY A 61 14.23 -11.95 0.11
CA GLY A 61 13.31 -11.54 1.17
C GLY A 61 12.29 -10.51 0.68
N CYS A 62 12.72 -9.47 -0.03
CA CYS A 62 11.82 -8.47 -0.58
C CYS A 62 10.97 -9.03 -1.74
N SER A 63 11.57 -9.78 -2.68
CA SER A 63 10.82 -10.37 -3.81
C SER A 63 9.66 -11.24 -3.33
N THR A 64 9.91 -12.09 -2.33
CA THR A 64 8.87 -12.95 -1.73
C THR A 64 7.73 -12.14 -1.12
N GLN A 65 8.01 -10.99 -0.50
CA GLN A 65 6.98 -10.14 0.10
C GLN A 65 6.19 -9.37 -0.96
N ILE A 66 6.86 -8.88 -2.01
CA ILE A 66 6.17 -8.20 -3.11
C ILE A 66 5.21 -9.16 -3.82
N GLU A 67 5.60 -10.41 -4.04
CA GLU A 67 4.71 -11.46 -4.57
C GLU A 67 3.47 -11.70 -3.69
N LYS A 68 3.64 -11.66 -2.37
CA LYS A 68 2.52 -11.80 -1.42
C LYS A 68 1.58 -10.59 -1.45
N LEU A 69 2.10 -9.40 -1.72
CA LEU A 69 1.31 -8.16 -1.80
C LEU A 69 0.53 -8.01 -3.11
N GLU A 70 0.87 -8.76 -4.17
CA GLU A 70 0.12 -8.76 -5.44
C GLU A 70 -1.34 -9.25 -5.26
N VAL A 71 -1.68 -9.85 -4.13
CA VAL A 71 -3.03 -10.36 -3.78
C VAL A 71 -4.03 -9.26 -3.36
N CYS A 72 -3.61 -8.00 -3.21
CA CYS A 72 -4.57 -6.92 -2.95
C CYS A 72 -4.17 -5.59 -3.62
N GLY A 73 -4.04 -5.63 -4.94
CA GLY A 73 -3.67 -4.44 -5.73
C GLY A 73 -4.32 -4.34 -7.11
N ALA A 74 -5.05 -5.36 -7.57
CA ALA A 74 -5.73 -5.33 -8.86
C ALA A 74 -7.25 -5.10 -8.74
N ASP A 75 -7.84 -5.46 -7.61
CA ASP A 75 -9.27 -5.32 -7.37
C ASP A 75 -9.55 -4.08 -6.52
N THR A 76 -10.37 -3.22 -7.08
CA THR A 76 -10.99 -2.09 -6.42
C THR A 76 -11.61 -2.51 -5.08
N LYS A 77 -10.91 -2.23 -3.99
CA LYS A 77 -11.43 -2.00 -2.64
C LYS A 77 -12.08 -3.18 -1.88
N ARG A 78 -12.15 -4.42 -2.40
CA ARG A 78 -12.89 -5.50 -1.71
C ARG A 78 -12.05 -6.65 -1.14
N ALA A 79 -10.90 -7.03 -1.72
CA ALA A 79 -10.13 -8.17 -1.20
C ALA A 79 -9.33 -7.91 0.10
N CYS A 80 -8.96 -6.66 0.41
CA CYS A 80 -8.23 -6.36 1.65
C CYS A 80 -9.13 -6.22 2.89
N ASN A 81 -10.46 -6.13 2.73
CA ASN A 81 -11.39 -5.94 3.85
C ASN A 81 -12.05 -7.25 4.28
N GLU A 82 -11.27 -8.34 4.39
CA GLU A 82 -11.77 -9.59 5.00
C GLU A 82 -10.76 -10.26 5.95
N SER A 83 -9.59 -9.66 6.18
CA SER A 83 -8.61 -10.16 7.15
C SER A 83 -8.62 -9.35 8.44
N GLY A 84 -9.81 -9.12 8.99
CA GLY A 84 -10.03 -8.56 10.31
C GLY A 84 -11.15 -9.34 10.98
N LYS A 85 -10.78 -10.37 11.74
CA LYS A 85 -11.70 -11.00 12.70
C LYS A 85 -12.10 -9.96 13.76
#